data_AF-A0A7S3GAH0-F1
#
_entry.id   AF-A0A7S3GAH0-F1
#
_cell.length_a   1.000
_cell.length_b   1.000
_cell.length_c   1.000
_cell.angle_alpha   90.00
_cell.angle_beta   90.00
_cell.angle_gamma   90.00
#
_symmetry.space_group_name_H-M   'P 1'
#
loop_
_entity.id
_entity.type
_entity.pdbx_description
1 polymer ?
#
loop_
_entity_poly.entity_id
_entity_poly.type
_entity_poly.pdbx_seq_one_letter_code
_entity_poly.pdbx_strand_id
1 'polypeptide(L)'
;FDWVFADMPLPTDDPRDRTADFFAHIEVLKRQSQTAVSSGLSTSARANEGPGLRRRQGAGHSAPKSQFSSLAGDIEKDVHRTSMKLQKLSSLASKSSLFDDPTQEITTLTESIKEDITDLNMQIDQLQQFQRSETGNQQVAQHANTIVTNLKNDLMGITKEFKDVLKIRTQSLEKQRERGSRYTSGSGMESRGRSRRFVNAYNLDSSQDKE
;
A
#
# COMPACT_ATOMS: atom_id res chain seq x y z
N PHE A 1 -62.76 -29.71 9.03
CA PHE A 1 -61.88 -30.41 9.98
C PHE A 1 -60.48 -29.83 9.77
N ASP A 2 -60.11 -28.64 10.29
CA ASP A 2 -60.03 -28.21 11.71
C ASP A 2 -59.17 -29.20 12.52
N TRP A 3 -58.03 -28.90 13.19
CA TRP A 3 -57.31 -27.69 13.63
C TRP A 3 -55.84 -28.06 14.02
N VAL A 4 -54.87 -27.11 13.86
CA VAL A 4 -53.79 -26.67 14.81
C VAL A 4 -52.53 -27.50 15.13
N PHE A 5 -51.35 -26.89 14.86
CA PHE A 5 -50.30 -26.51 15.86
C PHE A 5 -49.23 -25.59 15.17
N ALA A 6 -49.22 -24.27 15.45
CA ALA A 6 -48.22 -23.52 16.26
C ALA A 6 -46.80 -23.41 15.64
N ASP A 7 -46.38 -22.23 15.18
CA ASP A 7 -45.59 -21.21 15.91
C ASP A 7 -44.18 -21.66 16.34
N MET A 8 -43.16 -21.17 15.62
CA MET A 8 -41.81 -20.92 16.16
C MET A 8 -40.99 -20.03 15.20
N PRO A 9 -40.94 -18.70 15.39
CA PRO A 9 -39.88 -17.89 14.80
C PRO A 9 -38.56 -18.19 15.52
N LEU A 10 -37.53 -18.60 14.77
CA LEU A 10 -36.18 -18.75 15.29
C LEU A 10 -35.62 -17.37 15.68
N PRO A 11 -35.21 -17.14 16.94
CA PRO A 11 -34.42 -15.97 17.30
C PRO A 11 -32.97 -16.24 16.91
N THR A 12 -32.50 -15.64 15.83
CA THR A 12 -31.05 -15.47 15.61
C THR A 12 -30.64 -14.14 16.24
N ASP A 13 -30.70 -14.09 17.57
CA ASP A 13 -30.05 -13.07 18.36
C ASP A 13 -28.55 -13.45 18.39
N ASP A 14 -27.76 -12.84 17.51
CA ASP A 14 -26.30 -12.95 17.60
C ASP A 14 -25.89 -12.17 18.85
N PRO A 15 -25.34 -12.80 19.91
CA PRO A 15 -25.01 -12.12 21.17
C PRO A 15 -23.88 -11.07 21.04
N ARG A 16 -23.37 -10.87 19.81
CA ARG A 16 -22.42 -9.82 19.45
C ARG A 16 -23.06 -8.64 18.73
N ASP A 17 -24.28 -8.78 18.22
CA ASP A 17 -24.97 -7.71 17.51
C ASP A 17 -25.72 -6.79 18.49
N ARG A 18 -24.95 -5.95 19.18
CA ARG A 18 -25.46 -4.90 20.07
C ARG A 18 -25.97 -3.67 19.29
N THR A 19 -26.12 -3.77 17.98
CA THR A 19 -26.56 -2.66 17.14
C THR A 19 -28.02 -2.31 17.44
N ALA A 20 -28.85 -3.31 17.74
CA ALA A 20 -30.23 -3.11 18.16
C ALA A 20 -30.32 -2.36 19.50
N ASP A 21 -29.54 -2.76 20.50
CA ASP A 21 -29.45 -2.08 21.80
C ASP A 21 -28.96 -0.63 21.66
N PHE A 22 -27.98 -0.38 20.79
CA PHE A 22 -27.47 0.96 20.49
C PHE A 22 -28.56 1.86 19.89
N PHE A 23 -29.30 1.35 18.90
CA PHE A 23 -30.43 2.09 18.32
C PHE A 23 -31.55 2.33 19.33
N ALA A 24 -31.87 1.34 20.17
CA ALA A 24 -32.85 1.49 21.25
C ALA A 24 -32.44 2.58 22.26
N HIS A 25 -31.16 2.65 22.62
CA HIS A 25 -30.64 3.72 23.48
C HIS A 25 -30.71 5.12 22.83
N ILE A 26 -30.43 5.23 21.53
CA ILE A 26 -30.60 6.49 20.78
C ILE A 26 -32.07 6.92 20.75
N GLU A 27 -32.99 5.98 20.54
CA GLU A 27 -34.44 6.22 20.51
C GLU A 27 -34.93 6.78 21.86
N VAL A 28 -34.52 6.16 22.98
CA VAL A 28 -34.87 6.60 24.34
C VAL A 28 -34.30 7.98 24.65
N LEU A 29 -33.06 8.27 24.23
CA LEU A 29 -32.44 9.59 24.43
C LEU A 29 -33.13 10.68 23.59
N LYS A 30 -33.54 10.34 22.36
CA LYS A 30 -34.34 11.22 21.50
C LYS A 30 -35.73 11.47 22.10
N ARG A 31 -36.32 10.48 22.75
CA ARG A 31 -37.64 10.59 23.41
C ARG A 31 -37.56 11.42 24.68
N GLN A 32 -36.50 11.28 25.48
CA GLN A 32 -36.25 12.11 26.66
C GLN A 32 -35.98 13.58 26.31
N SER A 33 -35.32 13.86 25.18
CA SER A 33 -35.09 15.24 24.73
C SER A 33 -36.33 15.93 24.15
N GLN A 34 -37.41 15.19 23.85
CA GLN A 34 -38.69 15.75 23.41
C GLN A 34 -39.73 15.92 24.54
N THR A 35 -39.56 15.26 25.69
CA THR A 35 -40.53 15.32 26.80
C THR A 35 -40.28 16.42 27.83
N ALA A 36 -39.31 17.33 27.60
CA ALA A 36 -39.04 18.47 28.49
C ALA A 36 -39.77 19.77 28.10
N VAL A 37 -40.84 19.70 27.28
CA VAL A 37 -41.63 20.87 26.84
C VAL A 37 -43.13 20.68 27.03
N SER A 38 -43.59 20.27 28.22
CA SER A 38 -45.01 20.41 28.58
C SER A 38 -45.26 20.36 30.09
N SER A 39 -44.85 21.40 30.80
CA SER A 39 -45.44 21.78 32.09
C SER A 39 -45.06 23.22 32.42
N GLY A 40 -45.96 24.14 32.10
CA GLY A 40 -45.80 25.55 32.36
C GLY A 40 -46.01 25.91 33.83
N LEU A 41 -45.24 26.89 34.30
CA LEU A 41 -45.69 27.90 35.24
C LEU A 41 -44.90 29.20 35.02
N SER A 42 -45.64 30.26 34.76
CA SER A 42 -45.19 31.58 34.32
C SER A 42 -44.46 32.37 35.41
N THR A 43 -43.35 33.03 35.07
CA THR A 43 -42.96 34.32 35.66
C THR A 43 -42.27 35.20 34.61
N SER A 44 -42.64 36.48 34.66
CA SER A 44 -42.36 37.57 33.72
C SER A 44 -40.86 37.85 33.51
N ALA A 45 -40.47 38.21 32.28
CA ALA A 45 -39.71 39.45 31.99
C ALA A 45 -39.19 39.53 30.54
N ARG A 46 -39.52 40.66 29.92
CA ARG A 46 -38.71 41.48 28.99
C ARG A 46 -38.28 40.89 27.64
N ALA A 47 -38.71 41.61 26.62
CA ALA A 47 -38.22 41.60 25.25
C ALA A 47 -36.70 41.52 25.17
N ASN A 48 -36.20 40.55 24.40
CA ASN A 48 -34.93 40.68 23.70
C ASN A 48 -34.91 39.78 22.47
N GLU A 49 -34.11 40.21 21.51
CA GLU A 49 -34.10 39.86 20.10
C GLU A 49 -33.90 38.37 19.79
N GLY A 50 -34.46 37.95 18.66
CA GLY A 50 -34.42 36.57 18.20
C GLY A 50 -33.01 36.09 17.83
N PRO A 51 -32.61 34.88 18.22
CA PRO A 51 -31.46 34.21 17.63
C PRO A 51 -31.92 33.41 16.41
N GLY A 52 -31.43 33.81 15.25
CA GLY A 52 -31.54 33.05 14.01
C GLY A 52 -31.01 31.62 14.19
N LEU A 53 -31.75 30.68 13.60
CA LEU A 53 -31.42 29.28 13.46
C LEU A 53 -30.09 29.12 12.73
N ARG A 54 -28.98 29.14 13.48
CA ARG A 54 -27.71 28.63 13.00
C ARG A 54 -27.83 27.12 12.87
N ARG A 55 -28.12 26.71 11.64
CA ARG A 55 -27.91 25.37 11.09
C ARG A 55 -26.56 24.83 11.59
N ARG A 56 -26.58 24.06 12.69
CA ARG A 56 -25.49 23.18 13.10
C ARG A 56 -25.35 22.16 11.97
N GLN A 57 -24.52 22.50 10.99
CA GLN A 57 -23.91 21.49 10.14
C GLN A 57 -23.16 20.57 11.10
N GLY A 58 -23.52 19.29 11.07
CA GLY A 58 -22.80 18.24 11.77
C GLY A 58 -21.40 18.12 11.19
N ALA A 59 -20.49 18.98 11.62
CA ALA A 59 -19.09 18.64 11.65
C ALA A 59 -18.97 17.60 12.75
N GLY A 60 -18.77 16.34 12.35
CA GLY A 60 -18.51 15.23 13.26
C GLY A 60 -17.49 15.67 14.30
N HIS A 61 -17.75 15.30 15.55
CA HIS A 61 -16.83 15.50 16.66
C HIS A 61 -15.59 14.63 16.38
N SER A 62 -14.71 15.06 15.49
CA SER A 62 -13.34 14.56 15.44
C SER A 62 -12.71 15.10 16.70
N ALA A 63 -12.65 14.26 17.73
CA ALA A 63 -11.77 14.50 18.86
C ALA A 63 -10.40 14.93 18.31
N PRO A 64 -9.71 15.91 18.93
CA PRO A 64 -8.40 16.32 18.47
C PRO A 64 -7.52 15.06 18.41
N LYS A 65 -7.14 14.67 17.19
CA LYS A 65 -6.28 13.50 16.98
C LYS A 65 -5.02 13.75 17.80
N SER A 66 -4.70 12.82 18.70
CA SER A 66 -3.45 12.90 19.45
C SER A 66 -2.29 13.03 18.47
N GLN A 67 -1.24 13.77 18.85
CA GLN A 67 -0.03 13.87 18.02
C GLN A 67 0.51 12.48 17.68
N PHE A 68 0.41 11.52 18.63
CA PHE A 68 0.69 10.12 18.39
C PHE A 68 -0.12 9.54 17.22
N SER A 69 -1.43 9.76 17.20
CA SER A 69 -2.32 9.25 16.15
C SER A 69 -2.05 9.90 14.79
N SER A 70 -1.64 11.18 14.78
CA SER A 70 -1.25 11.84 13.53
C SER A 70 0.04 11.24 12.97
N LEU A 71 1.08 11.12 13.81
CA LEU A 71 2.37 10.54 13.41
C LEU A 71 2.22 9.08 12.98
N ALA A 72 1.45 8.28 13.72
CA ALA A 72 1.12 6.91 13.34
C ALA A 72 0.44 6.87 11.97
N GLY A 73 -0.55 7.73 11.73
CA GLY A 73 -1.24 7.79 10.44
C GLY A 73 -0.36 8.24 9.27
N ASP A 74 0.69 9.04 9.52
CA ASP A 74 1.66 9.41 8.50
C ASP A 74 2.62 8.26 8.20
N ILE A 75 3.10 7.55 9.23
CA ILE A 75 3.90 6.32 9.07
C ILE A 75 3.11 5.25 8.30
N GLU A 76 1.83 5.05 8.60
CA GLU A 76 0.97 4.09 7.87
C GLU A 76 0.89 4.42 6.37
N LYS A 77 0.79 5.70 6.01
CA LYS A 77 0.79 6.12 4.59
C LYS A 77 2.14 5.83 3.93
N ASP A 78 3.24 6.09 4.63
CA ASP A 78 4.58 5.84 4.12
C ASP A 78 4.84 4.34 3.96
N VAL A 79 4.38 3.49 4.89
CA VAL A 79 4.38 2.03 4.78
C VAL A 79 3.62 1.60 3.52
N HIS A 80 2.42 2.12 3.31
CA HIS A 80 1.62 1.80 2.13
C HIS A 80 2.31 2.24 0.83
N ARG A 81 2.90 3.45 0.82
CA ARG A 81 3.63 3.98 -0.33
C ARG A 81 4.84 3.09 -0.68
N THR A 82 5.60 2.66 0.32
CA THR A 82 6.75 1.76 0.14
C THR A 82 6.30 0.40 -0.39
N SER A 83 5.18 -0.13 0.11
CA SER A 83 4.57 -1.36 -0.42
C SER A 83 4.20 -1.23 -1.91
N MET A 84 3.61 -0.10 -2.34
CA MET A 84 3.30 0.13 -3.76
C MET A 84 4.56 0.21 -4.63
N LYS A 85 5.62 0.89 -4.16
CA LYS A 85 6.92 0.92 -4.85
C LYS A 85 7.49 -0.49 -5.00
N LEU A 86 7.37 -1.32 -3.96
CA LEU A 86 7.86 -2.68 -3.94
C LEU A 86 7.11 -3.59 -4.92
N GLN A 87 5.78 -3.48 -5.00
CA GLN A 87 4.98 -4.18 -6.01
C GLN A 87 5.40 -3.80 -7.43
N LYS A 88 5.66 -2.52 -7.68
CA LYS A 88 6.18 -2.04 -8.97
C LYS A 88 7.55 -2.64 -9.27
N LEU A 89 8.47 -2.61 -8.31
CA LEU A 89 9.81 -3.20 -8.44
C LEU A 89 9.72 -4.70 -8.76
N SER A 90 8.83 -5.43 -8.09
CA SER A 90 8.57 -6.86 -8.35
C SER A 90 8.09 -7.12 -9.78
N SER A 91 7.17 -6.28 -10.29
CA SER A 91 6.73 -6.39 -11.69
C SER A 91 7.86 -6.09 -12.68
N LEU A 92 8.77 -5.17 -12.38
CA LEU A 92 9.89 -4.84 -13.28
C LEU A 92 10.99 -5.92 -13.23
N ALA A 93 11.26 -6.47 -12.04
CA ALA A 93 12.24 -7.53 -11.84
C ALA A 93 11.84 -8.84 -12.53
N SER A 94 10.53 -9.11 -12.64
CA SER A 94 10.00 -10.30 -13.33
C SER A 94 9.88 -10.13 -14.86
N LYS A 95 9.60 -8.92 -15.34
CA LYS A 95 9.40 -8.62 -16.78
C LYS A 95 10.67 -8.19 -17.53
N SER A 96 11.82 -8.18 -16.87
CA SER A 96 13.08 -7.72 -17.46
C SER A 96 13.36 -8.47 -18.78
N SER A 97 13.25 -7.77 -19.91
CA SER A 97 13.37 -8.32 -21.27
C SER A 97 14.68 -7.88 -21.89
N LEU A 98 15.22 -8.67 -22.83
CA LEU A 98 16.50 -8.41 -23.49
C LEU A 98 16.55 -7.09 -24.28
N PHE A 99 15.40 -6.54 -24.67
CA PHE A 99 15.28 -5.37 -25.54
C PHE A 99 14.80 -4.10 -24.86
N ASP A 100 14.27 -4.23 -23.65
CA ASP A 100 13.80 -3.11 -22.82
C ASP A 100 14.20 -3.47 -21.38
N ASP A 101 15.44 -3.12 -21.01
CA ASP A 101 16.02 -3.46 -19.71
C ASP A 101 15.72 -2.34 -18.71
N PRO A 102 14.77 -2.54 -17.77
CA PRO A 102 14.41 -1.55 -16.78
C PRO A 102 15.49 -1.37 -15.69
N THR A 103 16.77 -1.67 -15.95
CA THR A 103 17.85 -1.63 -14.96
C THR A 103 17.92 -0.30 -14.22
N GLN A 104 17.84 0.83 -14.95
CA GLN A 104 17.92 2.14 -14.30
C GLN A 104 16.74 2.37 -13.35
N GLU A 105 15.51 2.07 -13.79
CA GLU A 105 14.31 2.23 -12.97
C GLU A 105 14.33 1.28 -11.76
N ILE A 106 14.81 0.05 -11.95
CA ILE A 106 15.01 -0.92 -10.87
C ILE A 106 16.01 -0.38 -9.83
N THR A 107 17.14 0.18 -10.27
CA THR A 107 18.14 0.76 -9.34
C THR A 107 17.56 1.93 -8.57
N THR A 108 16.91 2.89 -9.23
CA THR A 108 16.29 4.04 -8.57
C THR A 108 15.20 3.62 -7.58
N LEU A 109 14.33 2.67 -7.96
CA LEU A 109 13.31 2.14 -7.04
C LEU A 109 13.93 1.39 -5.87
N THR A 110 15.03 0.65 -6.09
CA THR A 110 15.74 -0.08 -5.04
C THR A 110 16.36 0.87 -4.02
N GLU A 111 17.02 1.93 -4.48
CA GLU A 111 17.62 2.97 -3.63
C GLU A 111 16.53 3.70 -2.84
N SER A 112 15.44 4.13 -3.52
CA SER A 112 14.33 4.80 -2.85
C SER A 112 13.65 3.93 -1.80
N ILE A 113 13.42 2.63 -2.06
CA ILE A 113 12.83 1.72 -1.06
C ILE A 113 13.78 1.51 0.13
N LYS A 114 15.10 1.46 -0.11
CA LYS A 114 16.08 1.34 0.97
C LYS A 114 16.05 2.56 1.89
N GLU A 115 15.95 3.76 1.31
CA GLU A 115 15.76 5.01 2.05
C GLU A 115 14.45 4.99 2.84
N ASP A 116 13.32 4.69 2.18
CA ASP A 116 12.01 4.62 2.82
C ASP A 116 12.00 3.66 4.02
N ILE A 117 12.61 2.47 3.90
CA ILE A 117 12.70 1.48 5.01
C ILE A 117 13.50 2.05 6.18
N THR A 118 14.58 2.79 5.90
CA THR A 118 15.43 3.40 6.94
C THR A 118 14.68 4.50 7.67
N ASP A 119 13.99 5.36 6.92
CA ASP A 119 13.16 6.44 7.46
C ASP A 119 11.99 5.89 8.27
N LEU A 120 11.27 4.89 7.74
CA LEU A 120 10.18 4.20 8.45
C LEU A 120 10.66 3.58 9.76
N ASN A 121 11.83 2.93 9.77
CA ASN A 121 12.39 2.37 11.00
C ASN A 121 12.66 3.47 12.04
N MET A 122 13.25 4.59 11.61
CA MET A 122 13.54 5.72 12.50
C MET A 122 12.26 6.39 13.04
N GLN A 123 11.25 6.59 12.19
CA GLN A 123 9.96 7.16 12.59
C GLN A 123 9.21 6.25 13.59
N ILE A 124 9.24 4.93 13.38
CA ILE A 124 8.64 3.95 14.30
C ILE A 124 9.36 3.96 15.65
N ASP A 125 10.69 4.07 15.66
CA ASP A 125 11.47 4.16 16.90
C ASP A 125 11.17 5.46 17.66
N GLN A 126 11.00 6.59 16.95
CA GLN A 126 10.56 7.86 17.53
C GLN A 126 9.13 7.76 18.10
N LEU A 127 8.21 7.15 17.37
CA LEU A 127 6.83 6.92 17.81
C LEU A 127 6.79 6.08 19.09
N GLN A 128 7.67 5.07 19.20
CA GLN A 128 7.81 4.26 20.41
C GLN A 128 8.35 5.06 21.59
N GLN A 129 9.28 5.99 21.38
CA GLN A 129 9.77 6.89 22.44
C GLN A 129 8.67 7.84 22.92
N PHE A 130 7.89 8.42 21.99
CA PHE A 130 6.73 9.25 22.31
C PHE A 130 5.69 8.53 23.18
N GLN A 131 5.44 7.25 22.90
CA GLN A 131 4.55 6.42 23.70
C GLN A 131 5.04 6.24 25.15
N ARG A 132 6.36 6.18 25.38
CA ARG A 132 6.94 6.02 26.73
C ARG A 132 6.85 7.29 27.57
N SER A 133 6.84 8.46 26.93
CA SER A 133 6.70 9.76 27.61
C SER A 133 5.26 10.08 28.03
N GLU A 134 4.25 9.52 27.36
CA GLU A 134 2.82 9.72 27.68
C GLU A 134 2.37 8.73 28.78
N THR A 135 2.58 9.07 30.04
CA THR A 135 2.34 8.18 31.21
C THR A 135 0.95 8.29 31.85
N GLY A 136 -0.03 8.95 31.21
CA GLY A 136 -1.30 9.30 31.87
C GLY A 136 -2.42 8.24 31.83
N ASN A 137 -2.46 7.35 30.82
CA ASN A 137 -3.59 6.45 30.62
C ASN A 137 -3.17 5.08 30.07
N GLN A 138 -3.39 4.01 30.86
CA GLN A 138 -3.00 2.64 30.50
C GLN A 138 -3.67 2.14 29.21
N GLN A 139 -4.94 2.49 28.98
CA GLN A 139 -5.67 2.07 27.78
C GLN A 139 -5.07 2.71 26.51
N VAL A 140 -4.73 4.00 26.59
CA VAL A 140 -4.10 4.74 25.48
C VAL A 140 -2.70 4.18 25.22
N ALA A 141 -1.93 3.88 26.27
CA ALA A 141 -0.61 3.27 26.15
C ALA A 141 -0.68 1.86 25.52
N GLN A 142 -1.65 1.02 25.89
CA GLN A 142 -1.85 -0.28 25.28
C GLN A 142 -2.18 -0.17 23.79
N HIS A 143 -3.13 0.71 23.44
CA HIS A 143 -3.50 0.96 22.04
C HIS A 143 -2.31 1.48 21.21
N ALA A 144 -1.53 2.40 21.77
CA ALA A 144 -0.31 2.91 21.14
C ALA A 144 0.72 1.80 20.91
N ASN A 145 0.90 0.88 21.88
CA ASN A 145 1.78 -0.28 21.71
C ASN A 145 1.30 -1.20 20.59
N THR A 146 -0.01 -1.49 20.52
CA THR A 146 -0.57 -2.31 19.43
C THR A 146 -0.30 -1.70 18.05
N ILE A 147 -0.48 -0.38 17.91
CA ILE A 147 -0.19 0.33 16.66
C ILE A 147 1.30 0.20 16.29
N VAL A 148 2.20 0.47 17.23
CA VAL A 148 3.65 0.36 16.99
C VAL A 148 4.03 -1.07 16.61
N THR A 149 3.45 -2.09 17.25
CA THR A 149 3.69 -3.50 16.91
C THR A 149 3.20 -3.83 15.51
N ASN A 150 2.01 -3.35 15.11
CA ASN A 150 1.48 -3.56 13.77
C ASN A 150 2.38 -2.92 12.71
N LEU A 151 2.77 -1.65 12.92
CA LEU A 151 3.70 -0.95 12.02
C LEU A 151 5.04 -1.68 11.87
N LYS A 152 5.58 -2.23 12.96
CA LYS A 152 6.80 -3.06 12.90
C LYS A 152 6.57 -4.35 12.11
N ASN A 153 5.44 -5.02 12.29
CA ASN A 153 5.11 -6.23 11.54
C ASN A 153 4.99 -5.94 10.03
N ASP A 154 4.34 -4.83 9.67
CA ASP A 154 4.20 -4.41 8.28
C ASP A 154 5.57 -4.06 7.67
N LEU A 155 6.41 -3.32 8.39
CA LEU A 155 7.78 -2.99 7.95
C LEU A 155 8.64 -4.25 7.78
N MET A 156 8.52 -5.22 8.69
CA MET A 156 9.20 -6.52 8.55
C MET A 156 8.71 -7.28 7.32
N GLY A 157 7.41 -7.24 7.03
CA GLY A 157 6.81 -7.79 5.82
C GLY A 157 7.41 -7.19 4.55
N ILE A 158 7.42 -5.85 4.46
CA ILE A 158 8.03 -5.09 3.37
C ILE A 158 9.52 -5.46 3.21
N THR A 159 10.26 -5.52 4.33
CA THR A 159 11.69 -5.86 4.31
C THR A 159 11.94 -7.27 3.77
N LYS A 160 11.07 -8.23 4.11
CA LYS A 160 11.16 -9.60 3.60
C LYS A 160 10.87 -9.65 2.11
N GLU A 161 9.78 -9.05 1.67
CA GLU A 161 9.40 -9.00 0.26
C GLU A 161 10.47 -8.27 -0.58
N PHE A 162 11.07 -7.20 -0.06
CA PHE A 162 12.18 -6.50 -0.70
C PHE A 162 13.38 -7.42 -0.96
N LYS A 163 13.78 -8.21 0.05
CA LYS A 163 14.86 -9.21 -0.12
C LYS A 163 14.50 -10.23 -1.19
N ASP A 164 13.25 -10.67 -1.26
CA ASP A 164 12.81 -11.68 -2.24
C ASP A 164 12.78 -11.10 -3.66
N VAL A 165 12.34 -9.85 -3.84
CA VAL A 165 12.39 -9.15 -5.13
C VAL A 165 13.83 -8.97 -5.64
N LEU A 166 14.78 -8.64 -4.75
CA LEU A 166 16.19 -8.57 -5.11
C LEU A 166 16.74 -9.92 -5.59
N LYS A 167 16.34 -11.03 -4.94
CA LYS A 167 16.71 -12.38 -5.40
C LYS A 167 16.14 -12.67 -6.78
N ILE A 168 14.87 -12.30 -7.04
CA ILE A 168 14.22 -12.47 -8.35
C ILE A 168 15.02 -11.70 -9.42
N ARG A 169 15.44 -10.46 -9.14
CA ARG A 169 16.25 -9.67 -10.08
C ARG A 169 17.58 -10.36 -10.40
N THR A 170 18.28 -10.89 -9.39
CA THR A 170 19.52 -11.65 -9.59
C THR A 170 19.31 -12.87 -10.48
N GLN A 171 18.25 -13.65 -10.22
CA GLN A 171 17.91 -14.82 -11.04
C GLN A 171 17.51 -14.43 -12.47
N SER A 172 16.80 -13.32 -12.64
CA SER A 172 16.38 -12.79 -13.94
C SER A 172 17.59 -12.40 -14.80
N LEU A 173 18.56 -11.68 -14.21
CA LEU A 173 19.81 -11.31 -14.86
C LEU A 173 20.66 -12.54 -15.25
N GLU A 174 20.69 -13.56 -14.42
CA GLU A 174 21.43 -14.79 -14.73
C GLU A 174 20.82 -15.53 -15.92
N LYS A 175 19.49 -15.70 -15.94
CA LYS A 175 18.76 -16.28 -17.08
C LYS A 175 18.97 -15.47 -18.36
N GLN A 176 19.05 -14.15 -18.24
CA GLN A 176 19.31 -13.28 -19.38
C GLN A 176 20.73 -13.48 -19.93
N ARG A 177 21.75 -13.59 -19.06
CA ARG A 177 23.12 -13.93 -19.47
C ARG A 177 23.22 -15.29 -20.13
N GLU A 178 22.57 -16.31 -19.57
CA GLU A 178 22.55 -17.66 -20.14
C GLU A 178 21.94 -17.65 -21.54
N ARG A 179 20.78 -17.00 -21.72
CA ARG A 179 20.14 -16.83 -23.03
C ARG A 179 21.07 -16.12 -24.00
N GLY A 180 21.65 -14.98 -23.60
CA GLY A 180 22.61 -14.24 -24.43
C GLY A 180 23.79 -15.11 -24.88
N SER A 181 24.41 -15.83 -23.95
CA SER A 181 25.53 -16.74 -24.22
C SER A 181 25.17 -17.83 -25.24
N ARG A 182 23.94 -18.38 -25.18
CA ARG A 182 23.48 -19.39 -26.15
C ARG A 182 23.33 -18.83 -27.57
N TYR A 183 22.92 -17.57 -27.72
CA TYR A 183 22.83 -16.92 -29.04
C TYR A 183 24.20 -16.48 -29.57
N THR A 184 25.10 -15.99 -28.71
CA THR A 184 26.45 -15.59 -29.12
C THR A 184 27.34 -16.80 -29.43
N SER A 185 27.13 -17.94 -28.74
CA SER A 185 27.89 -19.18 -28.98
C SER A 185 27.38 -19.96 -30.19
N GLY A 186 26.09 -19.80 -30.56
CA GLY A 186 25.49 -20.43 -31.74
C GLY A 186 25.68 -19.66 -33.05
N SER A 187 25.93 -18.34 -33.00
CA SER A 187 26.05 -17.49 -34.19
C SER A 187 27.47 -17.44 -34.79
N GLY A 188 28.39 -18.28 -34.31
CA GLY A 188 29.74 -18.43 -34.87
C GLY A 188 29.87 -19.47 -36.00
N MET A 189 28.77 -20.14 -36.40
CA MET A 189 28.80 -21.27 -37.35
C MET A 189 27.88 -21.10 -38.57
N GLU A 190 27.88 -19.94 -39.23
CA GLU A 190 27.42 -19.85 -40.62
C GLU A 190 28.23 -18.84 -41.46
N SER A 191 29.54 -19.09 -41.51
CA SER A 191 30.43 -18.58 -42.58
C SER A 191 31.08 -19.76 -43.34
N ARG A 192 30.35 -20.86 -43.51
CA ARG A 192 30.77 -21.97 -44.36
C ARG A 192 30.27 -21.74 -45.79
N GLY A 193 31.19 -21.26 -46.64
CA GLY A 193 31.14 -21.53 -48.07
C GLY A 193 30.52 -20.46 -48.95
N ARG A 194 31.26 -19.39 -49.22
CA ARG A 194 31.23 -18.76 -50.56
C ARG A 194 32.59 -18.95 -51.21
N SER A 195 32.77 -20.16 -51.74
CA SER A 195 33.75 -20.43 -52.79
C SER A 195 33.38 -19.57 -54.01
N ARG A 196 34.08 -18.46 -54.20
CA ARG A 196 34.14 -17.74 -55.48
C ARG A 196 35.43 -18.12 -56.18
N ARG A 197 35.44 -19.32 -56.79
CA ARG A 197 36.36 -19.62 -57.88
C ARG A 197 35.92 -18.77 -59.08
N PHE A 198 36.58 -17.65 -59.30
CA PHE A 198 36.63 -17.05 -60.63
C PHE A 198 37.77 -17.71 -61.39
N VAL A 199 37.41 -18.63 -62.27
CA VAL A 199 38.26 -19.03 -63.40
C VAL A 199 37.83 -18.14 -64.54
N ASN A 200 38.70 -17.26 -65.03
CA ASN A 200 38.60 -16.78 -66.40
C ASN A 200 39.99 -16.84 -67.01
N ALA A 201 40.17 -17.86 -67.84
CA ALA A 201 41.30 -18.03 -68.72
C ALA A 201 40.98 -17.32 -70.03
N TYR A 202 41.79 -16.33 -70.42
CA TYR A 202 42.16 -16.09 -71.81
C TYR A 202 43.56 -15.47 -71.83
N ASN A 203 44.50 -16.25 -72.40
CA ASN A 203 45.82 -15.79 -72.84
C ASN A 203 45.70 -14.76 -73.97
N LEU A 204 46.77 -13.98 -74.13
CA LEU A 204 47.45 -13.47 -75.34
C LEU A 204 47.87 -12.02 -75.07
N ASP A 205 49.16 -11.80 -74.84
CA ASP A 205 50.13 -11.44 -75.89
C ASP A 205 50.13 -9.94 -76.12
N SER A 206 51.18 -9.26 -75.66
CA SER A 206 51.98 -8.41 -76.53
C SER A 206 53.23 -7.93 -75.79
N SER A 207 54.35 -8.24 -76.40
CA SER A 207 55.71 -7.74 -76.17
C SER A 207 55.83 -6.22 -76.19
N GLN A 208 57.03 -5.78 -75.75
CA GLN A 208 57.73 -4.52 -76.10
C GLN A 208 57.28 -3.25 -75.37
N ASP A 209 58.14 -2.33 -74.94
CA ASP A 209 59.59 -2.10 -75.08
C ASP A 209 60.00 -1.24 -73.85
N LYS A 210 61.10 -1.51 -73.15
CA LYS A 210 62.38 -0.76 -73.24
C LYS A 210 62.24 0.74 -73.51
N GLU A 211 62.53 1.57 -72.52
CA GLU A 211 63.82 2.29 -72.37
C GLU A 211 64.03 2.73 -70.93
#